data_AF-A0A418QEK5-F1
#
_entry.id   AF-A0A418QEK5-F1
#
_cell.length_a   1.000
_cell.length_b   1.000
_cell.length_c   1.000
_cell.angle_alpha   90.00
_cell.angle_beta   90.00
_cell.angle_gamma   90.00
#
_symmetry.space_group_name_H-M   'P 1'
#
loop_
_entity.id
_entity.type
_entity.pdbx_description
1 polymer ?
#
loop_
_entity_poly.entity_id
_entity_poly.type
_entity_poly.pdbx_seq_one_letter_code
_entity_poly.pdbx_strand_id
1 'polypeptide(L)'
;MNDRLLAYFSGPDFRAFDAQEIFGPDIQDTHSLGYVTTLSREAVQERVAEIIDPFVEDQVWADDYGQLHGSFVFKGTPNRRFGLGISLMDNKEVTFNNHPELLEGYQTSIIYVQPFYWEPQQ
;
A
#
# COMPACT_ATOMS: atom_id res chain seq x y z
N MET A 1 8.11 -12.11 -4.33
CA MET A 1 7.78 -10.70 -4.02
C MET A 1 6.46 -10.61 -3.28
N ASN A 2 5.32 -10.86 -3.93
CA ASN A 2 3.97 -10.77 -3.33
C ASN A 2 3.87 -11.43 -1.95
N ASP A 3 4.25 -12.71 -1.85
CA ASP A 3 4.18 -13.45 -0.57
C ASP A 3 5.05 -12.85 0.53
N ARG A 4 6.14 -12.16 0.18
CA ARG A 4 7.01 -11.47 1.15
C ARG A 4 6.38 -10.18 1.66
N LEU A 5 5.73 -9.41 0.79
CA LEU A 5 4.95 -8.23 1.21
C LEU A 5 3.76 -8.67 2.06
N LEU A 6 3.01 -9.69 1.64
CA LEU A 6 1.88 -10.22 2.40
C LEU A 6 2.33 -10.75 3.77
N ALA A 7 3.46 -11.47 3.85
CA ALA A 7 3.99 -11.93 5.13
C ALA A 7 4.40 -10.77 6.05
N TYR A 8 4.96 -9.70 5.49
CA TYR A 8 5.30 -8.50 6.26
C TYR A 8 4.05 -7.80 6.80
N PHE A 9 3.07 -7.52 5.93
CA PHE A 9 1.82 -6.85 6.32
C PHE A 9 0.86 -7.72 7.15
N SER A 10 1.06 -9.04 7.17
CA SER A 10 0.34 -9.95 8.08
C SER A 10 1.07 -10.17 9.40
N GLY A 11 2.17 -9.44 9.62
CA GLY A 11 2.93 -9.47 10.86
C GLY A 11 2.17 -8.83 12.03
N PRO A 12 2.67 -9.02 13.28
CA PRO A 12 1.98 -8.56 14.49
C PRO A 12 1.86 -7.04 14.61
N ASP A 13 2.68 -6.27 13.90
CA ASP A 13 2.67 -4.81 13.95
C ASP A 13 1.59 -4.19 13.04
N PHE A 14 0.85 -5.02 12.30
CA PHE A 14 -0.14 -4.59 11.31
C PHE A 14 -1.53 -5.10 11.67
N ARG A 15 -2.52 -4.26 11.41
CA ARG A 15 -3.94 -4.63 11.43
C ARG A 15 -4.50 -4.43 10.03
N ALA A 16 -5.06 -5.49 9.44
CA ALA A 16 -5.78 -5.39 8.19
C ALA A 16 -7.14 -4.68 8.38
N PHE A 17 -7.60 -3.98 7.36
CA PHE A 17 -8.95 -3.41 7.29
C PHE A 17 -9.53 -3.60 5.88
N ASP A 18 -10.85 -3.48 5.74
CA ASP A 18 -11.51 -3.56 4.45
C ASP A 18 -11.31 -2.26 3.66
N ALA A 19 -10.45 -2.29 2.65
CA ALA A 19 -10.18 -1.12 1.82
C ALA A 19 -11.42 -0.66 1.04
N GLN A 20 -12.34 -1.56 0.69
CA GLN A 20 -13.58 -1.20 0.00
C GLN A 20 -14.52 -0.41 0.91
N GLU A 21 -14.63 -0.83 2.17
CA GLU A 21 -15.46 -0.13 3.16
C GLU A 21 -14.99 1.32 3.37
N ILE A 22 -13.67 1.55 3.31
CA ILE A 22 -13.07 2.87 3.50
C ILE A 22 -13.07 3.73 2.24
N PHE A 23 -12.63 3.18 1.10
CA PHE A 23 -12.36 3.95 -0.12
C PHE A 23 -13.44 3.82 -1.20
N GLY A 24 -14.44 2.99 -0.96
CA GLY A 24 -15.56 2.76 -1.88
C GLY A 24 -15.32 1.62 -2.87
N PRO A 25 -16.33 1.34 -3.73
CA PRO A 25 -16.35 0.16 -4.59
C PRO A 25 -15.26 0.12 -5.66
N ASP A 26 -14.79 1.29 -6.12
CA ASP A 26 -13.81 1.39 -7.21
C ASP A 26 -12.43 0.79 -6.86
N ILE A 27 -12.16 0.58 -5.56
CA ILE A 27 -10.91 -0.04 -5.12
C ILE A 27 -10.90 -1.57 -5.30
N GLN A 28 -12.06 -2.23 -5.41
CA GLN A 28 -12.12 -3.69 -5.59
C GLN A 28 -11.60 -4.16 -6.94
N ASP A 29 -11.81 -3.36 -7.99
CA ASP A 29 -11.32 -3.67 -9.35
C ASP A 29 -9.79 -3.74 -9.43
N THR A 30 -9.09 -3.38 -8.35
CA THR A 30 -7.62 -3.30 -8.29
C THR A 30 -6.95 -4.41 -7.47
N HIS A 31 -7.69 -5.38 -6.89
CA HIS A 31 -7.10 -6.37 -5.95
C HIS A 31 -6.32 -5.71 -4.80
N SER A 32 -6.90 -4.65 -4.21
CA SER A 32 -6.27 -3.88 -3.14
C SER A 32 -6.50 -4.47 -1.75
N LEU A 33 -5.47 -4.40 -0.90
CA LEU A 33 -5.49 -4.80 0.50
C LEU A 33 -5.12 -3.60 1.39
N GLY A 34 -5.87 -3.40 2.48
CA GLY A 34 -5.68 -2.29 3.42
C GLY A 34 -5.05 -2.73 4.74
N TYR A 35 -4.09 -1.95 5.24
CA TYR A 35 -3.42 -2.20 6.53
C TYR A 35 -3.16 -0.89 7.30
N VAL A 36 -3.20 -0.93 8.62
CA VAL A 36 -2.69 0.13 9.50
C VAL A 36 -1.61 -0.41 10.43
N THR A 37 -0.67 0.45 10.82
CA THR A 37 0.44 0.10 11.72
C THR A 37 0.87 1.28 12.59
N THR A 38 1.45 0.96 13.74
CA THR A 38 2.06 1.93 14.66
C THR A 38 3.46 2.35 14.19
N LEU A 39 4.05 1.62 13.24
CA LEU A 39 5.33 1.96 12.61
C LEU A 39 5.20 3.28 11.83
N SER A 40 6.30 4.05 11.78
CA SER A 40 6.35 5.25 10.97
C SER A 40 6.29 4.93 9.47
N ARG A 41 5.83 5.91 8.68
CA ARG A 41 5.74 5.80 7.21
C ARG A 41 7.09 5.46 6.60
N GLU A 42 8.16 6.06 7.11
CA GLU A 42 9.53 5.88 6.64
C GLU A 42 10.05 4.47 6.96
N ALA A 43 9.76 3.93 8.15
CA ALA A 43 10.15 2.56 8.51
C ALA A 43 9.42 1.52 7.64
N VAL A 44 8.14 1.76 7.34
CA VAL A 44 7.38 0.91 6.43
C VAL A 44 7.96 0.98 5.01
N GLN A 45 8.25 2.20 4.52
CA GLN A 45 8.80 2.39 3.17
C GLN A 45 10.19 1.75 3.02
N GLU A 46 11.09 1.93 3.97
CA GLU A 46 12.42 1.32 3.96
C GLU A 46 12.31 -0.21 3.88
N ARG A 47 11.48 -0.81 4.73
CA ARG A 47 11.30 -2.27 4.75
C ARG A 47 10.66 -2.79 3.48
N VAL A 48 9.66 -2.07 2.93
CA VAL A 48 9.05 -2.40 1.64
C VAL A 48 10.10 -2.32 0.54
N ALA A 49 10.91 -1.26 0.50
CA ALA A 49 11.92 -1.05 -0.53
C ALA A 49 12.92 -2.21 -0.58
N GLU A 50 13.38 -2.67 0.58
CA GLU A 50 14.23 -3.87 0.70
C GLU A 50 13.54 -5.14 0.16
N ILE A 51 12.25 -5.32 0.44
CA ILE A 51 11.50 -6.50 0.00
C ILE A 51 11.34 -6.53 -1.52
N ILE A 52 11.12 -5.36 -2.16
CA ILE A 52 10.79 -5.28 -3.58
C ILE A 52 12.01 -5.12 -4.49
N ASP A 53 13.14 -4.59 -3.99
CA ASP A 53 14.37 -4.31 -4.75
C ASP A 53 14.84 -5.45 -5.67
N PRO A 54 14.83 -6.73 -5.24
CA PRO A 54 15.29 -7.81 -6.10
C PRO A 54 14.39 -8.03 -7.32
N PHE A 55 13.14 -7.54 -7.29
CA PHE A 55 12.07 -7.94 -8.20
C PHE A 55 11.61 -6.84 -9.16
N VAL A 56 11.93 -5.57 -8.91
CA VAL A 56 11.40 -4.42 -9.67
C VAL A 56 12.49 -3.71 -10.48
N GLU A 57 12.15 -3.19 -11.65
CA GLU A 57 13.10 -2.48 -12.53
C GLU A 57 13.65 -1.22 -11.83
N ASP A 58 12.78 -0.47 -11.17
CA ASP A 58 13.10 0.74 -10.41
C ASP A 58 12.15 0.92 -9.22
N GLN A 59 12.53 1.84 -8.33
CA GLN A 59 11.76 2.20 -7.14
C GLN A 59 11.53 3.71 -7.10
N VAL A 60 10.63 4.19 -7.94
CA VAL A 60 10.25 5.61 -7.97
C VAL A 60 9.02 5.82 -7.08
N TRP A 61 9.23 6.57 -6.00
CA TRP A 61 8.18 6.98 -5.08
C TRP A 61 7.80 8.44 -5.32
N ALA A 62 6.52 8.73 -5.44
CA ALA A 62 5.96 10.07 -5.32
C ALA A 62 5.62 10.35 -3.85
N ASP A 63 5.79 11.59 -3.39
CA ASP A 63 5.30 12.06 -2.07
C ASP A 63 4.34 13.22 -2.29
N ASP A 64 3.06 12.99 -2.03
CA ASP A 64 2.01 13.98 -2.15
C ASP A 64 1.04 13.90 -0.97
N TYR A 65 0.78 15.07 -0.37
CA TYR A 65 -0.22 15.22 0.70
C TYR A 65 -0.10 14.18 1.85
N GLY A 66 1.13 13.82 2.23
CA GLY A 66 1.38 12.85 3.31
C GLY A 66 1.31 11.38 2.88
N GLN A 67 1.20 11.09 1.58
CA GLN A 67 1.25 9.76 1.00
C GLN A 67 2.53 9.56 0.18
N LEU A 68 3.30 8.53 0.53
CA LEU A 68 4.28 7.95 -0.38
C LEU A 68 3.58 6.92 -1.25
N HIS A 69 3.64 7.04 -2.57
CA HIS A 69 3.02 6.04 -3.45
C HIS A 69 3.87 5.74 -4.69
N GLY A 70 3.64 4.56 -5.27
CA GLY A 70 4.32 4.13 -6.48
C GLY A 70 3.61 2.99 -7.20
N SER A 71 3.86 2.91 -8.51
CA SER A 71 3.53 1.76 -9.36
C SER A 71 4.82 1.15 -9.85
N PHE A 72 5.07 -0.11 -9.48
CA PHE A 72 6.37 -0.74 -9.67
C PHE A 72 6.29 -1.82 -10.74
N VAL A 73 7.20 -1.74 -11.72
CA VAL A 73 7.28 -2.69 -12.83
C VAL A 73 8.21 -3.85 -12.45
N PHE A 74 7.78 -5.08 -12.72
CA PHE A 74 8.60 -6.27 -12.45
C PHE A 74 9.73 -6.46 -13.47
N LYS A 75 10.89 -6.89 -12.99
CA LYS A 75 12.06 -7.21 -13.82
C LYS A 75 11.72 -8.22 -14.91
N GLY A 76 12.03 -7.88 -16.16
CA GLY A 76 11.82 -8.78 -17.32
C GLY A 76 10.35 -9.02 -17.69
N THR A 77 9.39 -8.36 -17.03
CA THR A 77 7.96 -8.43 -17.36
C THR A 77 7.33 -7.03 -17.35
N PRO A 78 7.56 -6.21 -18.41
CA PRO A 78 7.23 -4.78 -18.41
C PRO A 78 5.72 -4.46 -18.27
N ASN A 79 4.86 -5.40 -18.63
CA ASN A 79 3.40 -5.27 -18.50
C ASN A 79 2.88 -5.77 -17.15
N ARG A 80 3.74 -6.28 -16.27
CA ARG A 80 3.35 -6.73 -14.94
C ARG A 80 3.76 -5.69 -13.92
N ARG A 81 2.82 -5.28 -13.07
CA ARG A 81 3.02 -4.22 -12.08
C ARG A 81 2.34 -4.55 -10.77
N PHE A 82 2.68 -3.82 -9.72
CA PHE A 82 1.90 -3.72 -8.49
C PHE A 82 1.93 -2.27 -8.00
N GLY A 83 1.06 -1.93 -7.06
CA GLY A 83 0.97 -0.58 -6.51
C GLY A 83 1.06 -0.59 -4.99
N LEU A 84 1.69 0.44 -4.42
CA LEU A 84 1.68 0.69 -2.98
C LEU A 84 1.41 2.16 -2.72
N GLY A 85 0.57 2.43 -1.73
CA GLY A 85 0.44 3.71 -1.05
C GLY A 85 0.72 3.52 0.43
N ILE A 86 1.62 4.33 0.99
CA ILE A 86 2.00 4.35 2.40
C ILE A 86 1.77 5.78 2.89
N SER A 87 0.73 5.98 3.69
CA SER A 87 0.28 7.31 4.09
C SER A 87 0.37 7.51 5.59
N LEU A 88 0.67 8.74 6.00
CA LEU A 88 0.47 9.19 7.37
C LEU A 88 -1.03 9.08 7.72
N MET A 89 -1.31 8.72 8.97
CA MET A 89 -2.67 8.71 9.53
C MET A 89 -3.15 10.10 9.92
N ASP A 90 -2.22 11.01 10.23
CA ASP A 90 -2.52 12.41 10.52
C ASP A 90 -3.32 13.03 9.37
N ASN A 91 -4.46 13.66 9.69
CA ASN A 91 -5.38 14.28 8.74
C ASN A 91 -6.21 13.31 7.87
N LYS A 92 -6.35 12.04 8.27
CA LYS A 92 -7.25 11.06 7.60
C LYS A 92 -8.60 10.89 8.31
N GLU A 93 -9.02 11.84 9.14
CA GLU A 93 -10.28 11.75 9.89
C GLU A 93 -11.49 11.64 8.96
N VAL A 94 -11.46 12.33 7.81
CA VAL A 94 -12.51 12.24 6.80
C VAL A 94 -12.52 10.87 6.12
N THR A 95 -11.34 10.30 5.82
CA THR A 95 -11.21 8.99 5.18
C THR A 95 -11.70 7.86 6.07
N PHE A 96 -11.34 7.89 7.36
CA PHE A 96 -11.70 6.84 8.32
C PHE A 96 -12.87 7.25 9.22
N ASN A 97 -13.74 8.17 8.78
CA ASN A 97 -14.83 8.71 9.62
C ASN A 97 -15.80 7.64 10.15
N ASN A 98 -16.00 6.57 9.38
CA ASN A 98 -16.85 5.43 9.75
C ASN A 98 -16.10 4.40 10.60
N HIS A 99 -14.77 4.51 10.72
CA HIS A 99 -13.89 3.61 11.47
C HIS A 99 -12.89 4.40 12.33
N PRO A 100 -13.37 5.24 13.27
CA PRO A 100 -12.49 6.06 14.11
C PRO A 100 -11.51 5.22 14.95
N GLU A 101 -11.82 3.95 15.24
CA GLU A 101 -10.92 3.02 15.92
C GLU A 101 -9.64 2.71 15.13
N LEU A 102 -9.60 3.01 13.82
CA LEU A 102 -8.40 2.90 13.00
C LEU A 102 -7.52 4.15 13.09
N LEU A 103 -8.05 5.28 13.55
CA LEU A 103 -7.27 6.51 13.79
C LEU A 103 -6.57 6.48 15.16
N GLU A 104 -7.04 5.66 16.09
CA GLU A 104 -6.50 5.59 17.44
C GLU A 104 -5.24 4.71 17.50
N GLY A 105 -4.09 5.36 17.70
CA GLY A 105 -2.83 4.67 18.02
C GLY A 105 -2.03 4.17 16.82
N TYR A 106 -2.54 4.29 15.59
CA TYR A 106 -1.81 3.98 14.36
C TYR A 106 -1.20 5.24 13.74
N GLN A 107 0.01 5.12 13.17
CA GLN A 107 0.72 6.24 12.54
C GLN A 107 0.67 6.18 11.01
N THR A 108 0.51 4.97 10.46
CA THR A 108 0.61 4.73 9.02
C THR A 108 -0.53 3.85 8.53
N SER A 109 -1.16 4.22 7.41
CA SER A 109 -2.00 3.35 6.59
C SER A 109 -1.29 2.92 5.33
N ILE A 110 -1.55 1.70 4.87
CA ILE A 110 -1.00 1.11 3.66
C ILE A 110 -2.15 0.62 2.79
N ILE A 111 -2.07 0.94 1.50
CA ILE A 111 -2.86 0.31 0.44
C ILE A 111 -1.91 -0.46 -0.45
N TYR A 112 -2.13 -1.76 -0.57
CA TYR A 112 -1.37 -2.66 -1.42
C TYR A 112 -2.22 -3.19 -2.56
N VAL A 113 -1.96 -2.71 -3.77
CA VAL A 113 -2.53 -3.22 -5.02
C VAL A 113 -1.71 -4.43 -5.43
N GLN A 114 -2.30 -5.63 -5.35
CA GLN A 114 -1.60 -6.87 -5.68
C GLN A 114 -1.12 -6.91 -7.14
N PRO A 115 -0.14 -7.77 -7.49
CA PRO A 115 0.41 -7.81 -8.83
C PRO A 115 -0.64 -8.10 -9.90
N PHE A 116 -0.66 -7.27 -10.94
CA PHE A 116 -1.60 -7.36 -12.05
C PHE A 116 -0.91 -7.13 -13.39
N TYR A 117 -1.58 -7.51 -14.47
CA TYR A 117 -1.14 -7.18 -15.83
C TYR A 117 -1.77 -5.84 -16.24
N TRP A 118 -0.92 -4.87 -16.57
CA TRP A 118 -1.35 -3.60 -17.14
C TRP A 118 -1.64 -3.79 -18.62
N GLU A 119 -2.90 -3.63 -19.00
CA GLU A 119 -3.32 -3.51 -20.40
C GLU A 119 -3.43 -2.02 -20.74
N PRO A 120 -2.63 -1.50 -21.68
CA PRO A 120 -2.82 -0.13 -22.15
C PRO A 120 -4.22 -0.01 -22.76
N GLN A 121 -5.00 0.96 -22.30
CA GLN A 121 -6.24 1.33 -23.00
C GLN A 121 -5.86 1.79 -24.42
N GLN A 122 -6.47 1.14 -25.43
CA GLN A 122 -6.29 1.47 -26.84
C GLN A 122 -6.92 2.81 -27.19
#